data_AF-A0A1V6RIP8-F1
#
_entry.id   AF-A0A1V6RIP8-F1
#
_cell.length_a   1.000
_cell.length_b   1.000
_cell.length_c   1.000
_cell.angle_alpha   90.00
_cell.angle_beta   90.00
_cell.angle_gamma   90.00
#
_symmetry.space_group_name_H-M   'P 1'
#
loop_
_entity.id
_entity.type
_entity.pdbx_description
1 polymer ?
#
loop_
_entity_poly.entity_id
_entity_poly.type
_entity_poly.pdbx_seq_one_letter_code
_entity_poly.pdbx_strand_id
1 'polypeptide(L)'
;MESAPFTGLLSCPQEIIGAILAELQPNRASIAALAREPLDSKLLDSVLSYSNLENLTFAEYLIKANPLNRLKYSLTHSTPLKNLWLLNCCIGATSLAEIMKYPRALKPITFKDEYRIFKLNSYENQTAQEYVKAIGLQASSLESLDLDVPFSRPKGTNLASLSLLRDLTISPSHLAIDPDNGDHLDYSLMPMVVLLPRSLERLTFRYLQSDHYDHNRLQRNPHLEEYFYLPYVYRLVSGGKLPRLSRFTCVVTPPLTVDGDVTRNFTQAFDELGVQFMISKIDNPITMPEIEECKQLCQLSNSW
;
A
#
# COMPACT_ATOMS: atom_id res chain seq x y z
N MET A 1 6.97 11.12 23.07
CA MET A 1 6.87 9.75 22.56
C MET A 1 8.28 9.24 22.45
N GLU A 2 8.65 8.26 23.27
CA GLU A 2 9.97 7.62 23.22
C GLU A 2 10.03 6.77 21.95
N SER A 3 10.86 7.16 20.99
CA SER A 3 11.11 6.39 19.77
C SER A 3 11.86 5.12 20.14
N ALA A 4 11.26 3.96 19.90
CA ALA A 4 11.97 2.70 20.00
C ALA A 4 13.16 2.72 19.02
N PRO A 5 14.37 2.29 19.43
CA PRO A 5 15.54 2.32 18.56
C PRO A 5 15.32 1.39 17.35
N PHE A 6 15.14 1.97 16.18
CA PHE A 6 15.16 1.24 14.91
C PHE A 6 16.54 0.61 14.73
N THR A 7 16.58 -0.71 14.56
CA THR A 7 17.77 -1.35 14.01
C THR A 7 17.56 -1.47 12.51
N GLY A 8 18.03 -0.46 11.76
CA GLY A 8 18.11 -0.56 10.31
C GLY A 8 19.22 -1.53 9.91
N LEU A 9 18.89 -2.64 9.25
CA LEU A 9 19.88 -3.45 8.55
C LEU A 9 20.14 -2.77 7.21
N LEU A 10 21.12 -1.86 7.20
CA LEU A 10 21.53 -1.15 5.99
C LEU A 10 22.37 -2.09 5.11
N SER A 11 21.87 -2.33 3.90
CA SER A 11 22.60 -2.88 2.73
C SER A 11 23.62 -3.97 3.07
N CYS A 12 23.19 -5.03 3.74
CA CYS A 12 24.09 -6.12 4.12
C CYS A 12 23.98 -7.28 3.11
N PRO A 13 25.11 -7.81 2.60
CA PRO A 13 25.17 -9.12 1.95
C PRO A 13 24.37 -10.17 2.74
N GLN A 14 23.76 -11.14 2.06
CA GLN A 14 22.92 -12.15 2.71
C GLN A 14 23.63 -12.87 3.88
N GLU A 15 24.96 -13.06 3.80
CA GLU A 15 25.74 -13.67 4.88
C GLU A 15 25.76 -12.81 6.15
N ILE A 16 25.75 -11.49 6.01
CA ILE A 16 25.75 -10.55 7.14
C ILE A 16 24.35 -10.45 7.76
N ILE A 17 23.27 -10.58 6.99
CA ILE A 17 21.91 -10.64 7.55
C ILE A 17 21.78 -11.88 8.45
N GLY A 18 22.30 -13.03 8.03
CA GLY A 18 22.31 -14.24 8.87
C GLY A 18 23.09 -14.07 10.17
N ALA A 19 24.26 -13.41 10.11
CA ALA A 19 25.05 -13.09 11.29
C ALA A 19 24.33 -12.10 12.23
N ILE A 20 23.72 -11.05 11.67
CA ILE A 20 22.99 -10.07 12.48
C ILE A 20 21.72 -10.70 13.06
N LEU A 21 20.99 -11.55 12.34
CA LEU A 21 19.85 -12.29 12.92
C LEU A 21 20.28 -13.20 14.08
N ALA A 22 21.50 -13.76 14.02
CA ALA A 22 22.07 -14.53 15.11
C ALA A 22 22.56 -13.67 16.30
N GLU A 23 22.94 -12.40 16.04
CA GLU A 23 23.40 -11.43 17.04
C GLU A 23 22.30 -10.50 17.58
N LEU A 24 21.16 -10.42 16.90
CA LEU A 24 19.99 -9.69 17.37
C LEU A 24 19.60 -10.32 18.70
N GLN A 25 19.79 -9.52 19.75
CA GLN A 25 19.33 -9.85 21.09
C GLN A 25 17.85 -10.21 21.02
N PRO A 26 17.39 -11.23 21.79
CA PRO A 26 15.99 -11.67 21.80
C PRO A 26 14.97 -10.57 22.13
N ASN A 27 15.40 -9.37 22.54
CA ASN A 27 14.54 -8.26 22.92
C ASN A 27 14.19 -7.28 21.78
N ARG A 28 14.55 -7.54 20.53
CA ARG A 28 14.28 -6.59 19.44
C ARG A 28 12.93 -6.86 18.76
N ALA A 29 12.03 -5.89 18.90
CA ALA A 29 10.67 -5.91 18.35
C ALA A 29 10.60 -5.46 16.87
N SER A 30 11.70 -5.00 16.27
CA SER A 30 11.69 -4.39 14.94
C SER A 30 12.89 -4.80 14.10
N ILE A 31 12.62 -5.19 12.85
CA ILE A 31 13.64 -5.46 11.83
C ILE A 31 13.28 -4.67 10.58
N ALA A 32 14.24 -3.89 10.07
CA ALA A 32 14.17 -3.30 8.74
C ALA A 32 15.27 -3.92 7.89
N ALA A 33 14.90 -4.51 6.76
CA ALA A 33 15.82 -5.11 5.80
C ALA A 33 15.83 -4.26 4.53
N LEU A 34 17.03 -4.03 4.00
CA LEU A 34 17.27 -3.39 2.71
C LEU A 34 18.26 -4.25 1.90
N ALA A 35 17.84 -4.77 0.74
CA ALA A 35 18.78 -5.34 -0.22
C ALA A 35 18.20 -5.35 -1.64
N ARG A 36 19.08 -5.18 -2.63
CA ARG A 36 18.74 -5.22 -4.07
C ARG A 36 18.84 -6.62 -4.67
N GLU A 37 19.23 -7.60 -3.87
CA GLU A 37 19.31 -8.99 -4.29
C GLU A 37 18.01 -9.76 -3.96
N PRO A 38 17.70 -10.84 -4.70
CA PRO A 38 16.55 -11.67 -4.37
C PRO A 38 16.67 -12.20 -2.95
N LEU A 39 15.62 -12.07 -2.15
CA LEU A 39 15.63 -12.59 -0.79
C LEU A 39 15.63 -14.13 -0.81
N ASP A 40 16.60 -14.77 -0.14
CA ASP A 40 16.57 -16.23 0.06
C ASP A 40 15.35 -16.59 0.92
N SER A 41 14.57 -17.57 0.45
CA SER A 41 13.51 -18.23 1.20
C SER A 41 13.92 -18.61 2.64
N LYS A 42 15.13 -19.14 2.85
CA LYS A 42 15.59 -19.52 4.20
C LYS A 42 15.74 -18.31 5.12
N LEU A 43 16.17 -17.19 4.57
CA LEU A 43 16.34 -15.95 5.31
C LEU A 43 14.98 -15.37 5.69
N LEU A 44 14.04 -15.35 4.75
CA LEU A 44 12.67 -14.93 5.01
C LEU A 44 12.02 -15.78 6.11
N ASP A 45 12.22 -17.10 6.09
CA ASP A 45 11.69 -18.02 7.11
C ASP A 45 12.30 -17.74 8.49
N SER A 46 13.60 -17.45 8.53
CA SER A 46 14.33 -17.12 9.76
C SER A 46 13.85 -15.79 10.36
N VAL A 47 13.63 -14.79 9.50
CA VAL A 47 13.10 -13.47 9.92
C VAL A 47 11.67 -13.64 10.44
N LEU A 48 10.81 -14.33 9.70
CA LEU A 48 9.41 -14.49 10.09
C LEU A 48 9.27 -15.35 11.34
N SER A 49 10.10 -16.39 11.54
CA SER A 49 10.03 -17.23 12.74
C SER A 49 10.53 -16.57 14.04
N TYR A 50 11.02 -15.32 13.97
CA TYR A 50 11.56 -14.63 15.13
C TYR A 50 10.47 -14.31 16.16
N SER A 51 10.60 -14.85 17.37
CA SER A 51 9.50 -14.97 18.35
C SER A 51 9.03 -13.65 18.96
N ASN A 52 9.83 -12.58 18.85
CA ASN A 52 9.54 -11.26 19.41
C ASN A 52 9.42 -10.17 18.32
N LEU A 53 9.43 -10.55 17.04
CA LEU A 53 9.34 -9.60 15.94
C LEU A 53 7.94 -9.01 15.82
N GLU A 54 7.78 -7.72 16.11
CA GLU A 54 6.51 -6.99 15.99
C GLU A 54 6.43 -6.12 14.74
N ASN A 55 7.57 -5.65 14.22
CA ASN A 55 7.67 -4.71 13.10
C ASN A 55 8.62 -5.25 12.04
N LEU A 56 8.16 -5.35 10.79
CA LEU A 56 8.97 -5.82 9.68
C LEU A 56 8.87 -4.88 8.50
N THR A 57 10.00 -4.35 8.06
CA THR A 57 10.09 -3.53 6.85
C THR A 57 10.97 -4.23 5.82
N PHE A 58 10.44 -4.44 4.62
CA PHE A 58 11.21 -4.77 3.43
C PHE A 58 11.28 -3.53 2.55
N ALA A 59 12.48 -3.15 2.14
CA ALA A 59 12.71 -2.07 1.18
C ALA A 59 13.58 -2.55 0.01
N GLU A 60 13.20 -2.19 -1.22
CA GLU A 60 13.94 -2.49 -2.48
C GLU A 60 14.17 -3.99 -2.77
N TYR A 61 13.40 -4.90 -2.18
CA TYR A 61 13.59 -6.35 -2.35
C TYR A 61 12.87 -6.95 -3.56
N LEU A 62 13.51 -7.94 -4.18
CA LEU A 62 12.86 -8.88 -5.10
C LEU A 62 12.47 -10.16 -4.36
N ILE A 63 11.18 -10.34 -4.09
CA ILE A 63 10.63 -11.52 -3.38
C ILE A 63 10.03 -12.46 -4.40
N LYS A 64 10.86 -13.35 -4.94
CA LYS A 64 10.43 -14.31 -5.97
C LYS A 64 9.46 -15.34 -5.39
N ALA A 65 8.46 -15.67 -6.19
CA ALA A 65 7.59 -16.82 -5.99
C ALA A 65 8.35 -18.12 -6.26
N ASN A 66 9.35 -18.43 -5.42
CA ASN A 66 9.59 -19.84 -5.20
C ASN A 66 8.50 -20.27 -4.24
N PRO A 67 7.65 -21.25 -4.61
CA PRO A 67 6.68 -21.74 -3.67
C PRO A 67 7.48 -22.14 -2.44
N LEU A 68 7.09 -21.58 -1.31
CA LEU A 68 7.55 -21.94 0.02
C LEU A 68 7.14 -23.40 0.36
N ASN A 69 7.12 -24.29 -0.65
CA ASN A 69 6.93 -25.74 -0.64
C ASN A 69 7.92 -26.46 0.28
N ARG A 70 8.94 -25.78 0.81
CA ARG A 70 9.86 -26.32 1.81
C ARG A 70 9.49 -25.98 3.26
N LEU A 71 8.47 -25.17 3.49
CA LEU A 71 7.94 -24.88 4.82
C LEU A 71 6.89 -25.89 5.25
N LYS A 72 7.17 -27.17 5.07
CA LYS A 72 6.34 -28.25 5.62
C LYS A 72 6.30 -28.26 7.16
N TYR A 73 7.07 -27.38 7.82
CA TYR A 73 7.25 -27.35 9.26
C TYR A 73 7.07 -25.95 9.88
N SER A 74 6.66 -24.91 9.13
CA SER A 74 6.38 -23.62 9.78
C SER A 74 5.01 -23.64 10.46
N LEU A 75 5.01 -23.33 11.75
CA LEU A 75 3.81 -23.06 12.51
C LEU A 75 3.13 -21.83 11.90
N THR A 76 2.00 -22.05 11.21
CA THR A 76 1.11 -20.95 10.80
C THR A 76 0.72 -20.13 12.02
N HIS A 77 0.65 -18.80 11.89
CA HIS A 77 0.37 -17.88 13.00
C HIS A 77 1.35 -17.99 14.18
N SER A 78 2.63 -18.27 13.94
CA SER A 78 3.61 -18.39 15.04
C SER A 78 4.07 -17.04 15.59
N THR A 79 3.95 -15.97 14.81
CA THR A 79 4.75 -14.75 15.01
C THR A 79 3.92 -13.63 15.64
N PRO A 80 4.48 -12.82 16.55
CA PRO A 80 3.79 -11.65 17.11
C PRO A 80 3.85 -10.44 16.18
N LEU A 81 4.15 -10.64 14.89
CA LEU A 81 4.27 -9.56 13.92
C LEU A 81 2.95 -8.79 13.84
N LYS A 82 3.02 -7.49 14.14
CA LYS A 82 1.89 -6.56 14.14
C LYS A 82 1.91 -5.65 12.92
N ASN A 83 3.10 -5.20 12.50
CA ASN A 83 3.24 -4.15 11.50
C ASN A 83 4.14 -4.62 10.34
N LEU A 84 3.67 -4.44 9.11
CA LEU A 84 4.40 -4.84 7.89
C LEU A 84 4.48 -3.66 6.91
N TRP A 85 5.70 -3.35 6.47
CA TRP A 85 5.97 -2.37 5.43
C TRP A 85 6.70 -3.04 4.26
N LEU A 86 6.13 -2.92 3.07
CA LEU A 86 6.68 -3.38 1.79
C LEU A 86 6.88 -2.14 0.92
N LEU A 87 8.13 -1.71 0.78
CA LEU A 87 8.48 -0.45 0.14
C LEU A 87 9.34 -0.74 -1.09
N ASN A 88 8.90 -0.33 -2.28
CA ASN A 88 9.59 -0.59 -3.54
C ASN A 88 9.97 -2.08 -3.71
N CYS A 89 9.09 -2.97 -3.23
CA CYS A 89 9.32 -4.40 -3.20
C CYS A 89 8.62 -5.09 -4.36
N CYS A 90 9.38 -5.80 -5.17
CA CYS A 90 8.85 -6.63 -6.24
C CYS A 90 8.41 -8.00 -5.69
N ILE A 91 7.16 -8.08 -5.22
CA ILE A 91 6.56 -9.28 -4.65
C ILE A 91 5.25 -9.63 -5.39
N GLY A 92 5.09 -10.90 -5.75
CA GLY A 92 3.82 -11.39 -6.31
C GLY A 92 2.78 -11.70 -5.22
N ALA A 93 1.50 -11.63 -5.56
CA ALA A 93 0.36 -11.97 -4.69
C ALA A 93 0.48 -13.35 -4.04
N THR A 94 0.99 -14.36 -4.75
CA THR A 94 1.25 -15.70 -4.17
C THR A 94 2.30 -15.64 -3.06
N SER A 95 3.43 -14.99 -3.30
CA SER A 95 4.47 -14.81 -2.27
C SER A 95 3.97 -13.99 -1.09
N LEU A 96 3.19 -12.94 -1.37
CA LEU A 96 2.55 -12.13 -0.34
C LEU A 96 1.62 -12.99 0.52
N ALA A 97 0.80 -13.84 -0.11
CA ALA A 97 -0.11 -14.73 0.60
C ALA A 97 0.64 -15.68 1.54
N GLU A 98 1.80 -16.18 1.13
CA GLU A 98 2.63 -17.00 2.02
C GLU A 98 3.18 -16.21 3.21
N ILE A 99 3.68 -14.98 3.00
CA ILE A 99 4.11 -14.11 4.11
C ILE A 99 2.95 -13.86 5.08
N MET A 100 1.74 -13.65 4.56
CA MET A 100 0.54 -13.38 5.37
C MET A 100 0.07 -14.57 6.21
N LYS A 101 0.63 -15.78 6.05
CA LYS A 101 0.29 -16.94 6.92
C LYS A 101 1.05 -16.95 8.26
N TYR A 102 2.14 -16.20 8.36
CA TYR A 102 3.02 -16.20 9.53
C TYR A 102 2.48 -15.39 10.71
N PRO A 103 2.01 -14.15 10.50
CA PRO A 103 1.57 -13.31 11.60
C PRO A 103 0.28 -13.82 12.23
N ARG A 104 0.18 -13.69 13.55
CA ARG A 104 -1.07 -13.95 14.28
C ARG A 104 -2.13 -12.89 14.00
N ALA A 105 -1.72 -11.62 13.99
CA ALA A 105 -2.64 -10.50 13.92
C ALA A 105 -1.94 -9.23 13.40
N LEU A 106 -1.71 -9.15 12.08
CA LEU A 106 -1.25 -7.90 11.46
C LEU A 106 -2.32 -6.81 11.58
N LYS A 107 -1.90 -5.60 11.97
CA LYS A 107 -2.78 -4.44 12.18
C LYS A 107 -2.61 -3.41 11.04
N PRO A 108 -1.45 -2.75 10.86
CA PRO A 108 -1.16 -2.00 9.65
C PRO A 108 -0.35 -2.81 8.64
N ILE A 109 -0.75 -2.68 7.38
CA ILE A 109 0.05 -3.06 6.23
C ILE A 109 0.27 -1.81 5.38
N THR A 110 1.53 -1.53 5.05
CA THR A 110 1.89 -0.54 4.03
C THR A 110 2.54 -1.28 2.88
N PHE A 111 1.99 -1.12 1.68
CA PHE A 111 2.56 -1.65 0.45
C PHE A 111 2.62 -0.55 -0.58
N LYS A 112 3.82 -0.03 -0.81
CA LYS A 112 4.09 1.03 -1.78
C LYS A 112 5.13 0.54 -2.76
N ASP A 113 4.94 0.81 -4.03
CA ASP A 113 5.95 0.48 -5.03
C ASP A 113 6.06 1.57 -6.10
N GLU A 114 7.30 1.94 -6.40
CA GLU A 114 7.63 2.80 -7.51
C GLU A 114 7.54 2.01 -8.82
N TYR A 115 6.73 2.50 -9.76
CA TYR A 115 6.51 1.95 -11.11
C TYR A 115 7.80 1.53 -11.86
N ARG A 116 8.96 2.08 -11.46
CA ARG A 116 10.26 1.89 -12.10
C ARG A 116 10.79 0.45 -11.99
N ILE A 117 10.41 -0.33 -10.97
CA ILE A 117 10.97 -1.67 -10.74
C ILE A 117 10.16 -2.78 -11.45
N PHE A 118 8.89 -2.53 -11.80
CA PHE A 118 7.99 -3.52 -12.40
C PHE A 118 8.23 -3.85 -13.88
N LYS A 119 9.32 -3.40 -14.50
CA LYS A 119 9.69 -3.80 -15.89
C LYS A 119 10.14 -5.25 -16.03
N LEU A 120 10.06 -6.07 -14.98
CA LEU A 120 10.33 -7.51 -15.07
C LEU A 120 9.05 -8.28 -15.40
N ASN A 121 8.97 -8.71 -16.65
CA ASN A 121 7.94 -9.48 -17.39
C ASN A 121 7.20 -10.64 -16.67
N SER A 122 7.44 -10.94 -15.38
CA SER A 122 6.80 -12.07 -14.68
C SER A 122 5.55 -11.72 -13.88
N TYR A 123 5.28 -10.44 -13.58
CA TYR A 123 4.15 -10.02 -12.72
C TYR A 123 2.98 -9.39 -13.47
N GLU A 124 3.10 -9.24 -14.79
CA GLU A 124 2.14 -8.54 -15.66
C GLU A 124 0.72 -9.14 -15.66
N ASN A 125 0.55 -10.36 -15.13
CA ASN A 125 -0.71 -11.09 -15.13
C ASN A 125 -1.48 -11.06 -13.80
N GLN A 126 -0.93 -10.43 -12.75
CA GLN A 126 -1.61 -10.40 -11.45
C GLN A 126 -2.45 -9.13 -11.28
N THR A 127 -3.62 -9.31 -10.69
CA THR A 127 -4.63 -8.28 -10.48
C THR A 127 -4.58 -7.72 -9.06
N ALA A 128 -4.99 -6.46 -8.88
CA ALA A 128 -5.16 -5.85 -7.56
C ALA A 128 -5.99 -6.73 -6.60
N GLN A 129 -7.02 -7.40 -7.13
CA GLN A 129 -7.87 -8.31 -6.37
C GLN A 129 -7.12 -9.53 -5.81
N GLU A 130 -6.09 -10.04 -6.50
CA GLU A 130 -5.27 -11.15 -5.99
C GLU A 130 -4.40 -10.72 -4.80
N TYR A 131 -3.85 -9.51 -4.84
CA TYR A 131 -3.14 -8.93 -3.69
C TYR A 131 -4.08 -8.70 -2.51
N VAL A 132 -5.29 -8.19 -2.76
CA VAL A 132 -6.30 -8.05 -1.70
C VAL A 132 -6.72 -9.39 -1.12
N LYS A 133 -6.83 -10.44 -1.94
CA LYS A 133 -7.08 -11.81 -1.43
C LYS A 133 -5.93 -12.29 -0.54
N ALA A 134 -4.68 -12.03 -0.92
CA ALA A 134 -3.51 -12.38 -0.11
C ALA A 134 -3.52 -11.63 1.25
N ILE A 135 -3.75 -10.32 1.23
CA ILE A 135 -3.90 -9.48 2.44
C ILE A 135 -5.10 -9.92 3.28
N GLY A 136 -6.16 -10.41 2.63
CA GLY A 136 -7.37 -10.92 3.28
C GLY A 136 -7.14 -12.09 4.24
N LEU A 137 -5.99 -12.77 4.19
CA LEU A 137 -5.59 -13.75 5.21
C LEU A 137 -5.44 -13.14 6.62
N GLN A 138 -5.30 -11.82 6.71
CA GLN A 138 -5.21 -11.06 7.96
C GLN A 138 -6.47 -10.19 8.21
N ALA A 139 -7.58 -10.46 7.52
CA ALA A 139 -8.80 -9.65 7.60
C ALA A 139 -9.42 -9.56 9.01
N SER A 140 -9.12 -10.52 9.89
CA SER A 140 -9.60 -10.56 11.28
C SER A 140 -8.84 -9.66 12.23
N SER A 141 -7.75 -9.03 11.81
CA SER A 141 -6.93 -8.12 12.64
C SER A 141 -6.53 -6.83 11.94
N LEU A 142 -6.63 -6.78 10.60
CA LEU A 142 -6.18 -5.65 9.81
C LEU A 142 -7.04 -4.40 10.07
N GLU A 143 -6.42 -3.37 10.65
CA GLU A 143 -7.05 -2.10 11.00
C GLU A 143 -6.67 -0.99 10.01
N SER A 144 -5.48 -1.07 9.38
CA SER A 144 -4.97 -0.06 8.46
C SER A 144 -4.30 -0.67 7.22
N LEU A 145 -4.60 -0.13 6.04
CA LEU A 145 -4.02 -0.52 4.76
C LEU A 145 -3.62 0.71 3.95
N ASP A 146 -2.34 0.82 3.61
CA ASP A 146 -1.82 1.81 2.66
C ASP A 146 -1.34 1.05 1.42
N LEU A 147 -2.15 1.06 0.36
CA LEU A 147 -1.93 0.31 -0.88
C LEU A 147 -1.68 1.27 -2.05
N ASP A 148 -0.42 1.45 -2.37
CA ASP A 148 0.08 2.38 -3.39
C ASP A 148 1.00 1.64 -4.36
N VAL A 149 0.44 0.64 -5.03
CA VAL A 149 1.14 -0.23 -5.98
C VAL A 149 0.48 -0.09 -7.34
N PRO A 150 1.24 0.23 -8.41
CA PRO A 150 0.65 0.33 -9.74
C PRO A 150 0.27 -1.05 -10.27
N PHE A 151 -0.99 -1.23 -10.67
CA PHE A 151 -1.45 -2.45 -11.33
C PHE A 151 -1.62 -2.22 -12.82
N SER A 152 -1.11 -3.15 -13.65
CA SER A 152 -1.18 -3.09 -15.11
C SER A 152 -2.61 -3.13 -15.66
N ARG A 153 -3.55 -3.71 -14.90
CA ARG A 153 -4.97 -3.85 -15.26
C ARG A 153 -5.85 -3.52 -14.06
N PRO A 154 -6.31 -2.27 -13.90
CA PRO A 154 -7.26 -1.92 -12.86
C PRO A 154 -8.61 -2.59 -13.16
N LYS A 155 -8.84 -3.73 -12.53
CA LYS A 155 -10.18 -4.31 -12.39
C LYS A 155 -10.66 -3.94 -11.00
N GLY A 156 -11.87 -3.41 -10.89
CA GLY A 156 -12.41 -2.89 -9.63
C GLY A 156 -12.16 -3.84 -8.47
N THR A 157 -11.47 -3.33 -7.46
CA THR A 157 -11.02 -4.14 -6.32
C THR A 157 -12.08 -4.13 -5.21
N ASN A 158 -12.53 -5.32 -4.83
CA ASN A 158 -13.44 -5.51 -3.70
C ASN A 158 -12.65 -5.65 -2.39
N LEU A 159 -12.84 -4.69 -1.49
CA LEU A 159 -12.21 -4.64 -0.18
C LEU A 159 -13.17 -5.04 0.97
N ALA A 160 -14.45 -5.32 0.71
CA ALA A 160 -15.46 -5.49 1.76
C ALA A 160 -15.21 -6.69 2.69
N SER A 161 -14.36 -7.64 2.31
CA SER A 161 -13.92 -8.73 3.19
C SER A 161 -13.05 -8.25 4.35
N LEU A 162 -12.42 -7.07 4.25
CA LEU A 162 -11.56 -6.49 5.28
C LEU A 162 -12.41 -5.79 6.36
N SER A 163 -13.23 -6.57 7.05
CA SER A 163 -14.32 -6.07 7.91
C SER A 163 -13.91 -5.25 9.15
N LEU A 164 -12.63 -5.28 9.53
CA LEU A 164 -12.07 -4.48 10.62
C LEU A 164 -11.26 -3.28 10.14
N LEU A 165 -11.10 -3.12 8.81
CA LEU A 165 -10.31 -2.05 8.25
C LEU A 165 -10.97 -0.70 8.56
N ARG A 166 -10.24 0.16 9.27
CA ARG A 166 -10.65 1.52 9.63
C ARG A 166 -9.97 2.55 8.76
N ASP A 167 -8.74 2.27 8.34
CA ASP A 167 -7.89 3.19 7.61
C ASP A 167 -7.51 2.63 6.25
N LEU A 168 -7.86 3.34 5.20
CA LEU A 168 -7.48 2.97 3.84
C LEU A 168 -6.82 4.14 3.15
N THR A 169 -5.60 3.94 2.68
CA THR A 169 -4.98 4.79 1.66
C THR A 169 -4.83 3.99 0.37
N ILE A 170 -5.36 4.51 -0.74
CA ILE A 170 -5.36 3.80 -2.01
C ILE A 170 -5.40 4.78 -3.20
N SER A 171 -4.85 4.36 -4.34
CA SER A 171 -5.15 5.02 -5.61
C SER A 171 -6.60 4.75 -6.02
N PRO A 172 -7.40 5.78 -6.34
CA PRO A 172 -8.78 5.60 -6.82
C PRO A 172 -8.90 4.70 -8.05
N SER A 173 -7.87 4.64 -8.90
CA SER A 173 -7.85 3.79 -10.10
C SER A 173 -7.97 2.30 -9.76
N HIS A 174 -7.56 1.87 -8.56
CA HIS A 174 -7.69 0.48 -8.13
C HIS A 174 -9.14 0.07 -7.84
N LEU A 175 -10.02 1.04 -7.67
CA LEU A 175 -11.43 0.84 -7.36
C LEU A 175 -12.33 1.00 -8.59
N ALA A 176 -11.80 1.53 -9.70
CA ALA A 176 -12.54 1.68 -10.94
C ALA A 176 -12.70 0.33 -11.66
N ILE A 177 -13.88 0.08 -12.21
CA ILE A 177 -14.09 -1.05 -13.13
C ILE A 177 -13.76 -0.59 -14.55
N ASP A 178 -12.96 -1.38 -15.25
CA ASP A 178 -12.87 -1.38 -16.71
C ASP A 178 -14.08 -2.13 -17.30
N PRO A 179 -15.04 -1.46 -17.98
CA PRO A 179 -16.26 -2.07 -18.49
C PRO A 179 -16.06 -2.86 -19.78
N ASP A 180 -14.94 -2.73 -20.51
CA ASP A 180 -14.70 -3.53 -21.71
C ASP A 180 -13.25 -3.37 -22.20
N ASN A 181 -12.63 -4.47 -22.66
CA ASN A 181 -11.28 -4.53 -23.27
C ASN A 181 -11.15 -3.71 -24.60
N GLY A 182 -12.01 -2.72 -24.83
CA GLY A 182 -12.01 -1.87 -26.01
C GLY A 182 -10.99 -0.75 -25.88
N ASP A 183 -10.20 -0.54 -26.94
CA ASP A 183 -9.00 0.31 -27.02
C ASP A 183 -9.15 1.80 -26.63
N HIS A 184 -10.32 2.27 -26.20
CA HIS A 184 -10.55 3.67 -25.84
C HIS A 184 -11.41 3.82 -24.57
N LEU A 185 -10.78 3.61 -23.41
CA LEU A 185 -11.41 3.83 -22.10
C LEU A 185 -11.44 5.32 -21.74
N ASP A 186 -12.63 5.89 -21.75
CA ASP A 186 -12.94 7.14 -21.06
C ASP A 186 -13.17 6.83 -19.58
N TYR A 187 -12.10 6.97 -18.78
CA TYR A 187 -12.10 6.66 -17.35
C TYR A 187 -13.03 7.58 -16.52
N SER A 188 -13.54 8.67 -17.10
CA SER A 188 -14.40 9.64 -16.44
C SER A 188 -15.81 9.13 -16.12
N LEU A 189 -16.25 8.07 -16.79
CA LEU A 189 -17.58 7.49 -16.66
C LEU A 189 -17.59 6.13 -15.95
N MET A 190 -16.44 5.66 -15.44
CA MET A 190 -16.34 4.33 -14.82
C MET A 190 -17.13 4.30 -13.50
N PRO A 191 -18.19 3.48 -13.39
CA PRO A 191 -18.85 3.28 -12.11
C PRO A 191 -17.87 2.55 -11.17
N MET A 192 -17.56 3.22 -10.07
CA MET A 192 -16.85 2.64 -8.95
C MET A 192 -17.75 1.53 -8.36
N VAL A 193 -17.48 0.25 -8.63
CA VAL A 193 -18.13 -0.87 -7.92
C VAL A 193 -17.42 -1.05 -6.59
N VAL A 194 -17.65 -0.05 -5.76
CA VAL A 194 -16.89 0.13 -4.54
C VAL A 194 -17.59 -0.64 -3.44
N LEU A 195 -17.07 -1.85 -3.23
CA LEU A 195 -17.28 -2.59 -1.99
C LEU A 195 -16.14 -2.21 -1.04
N LEU A 196 -16.23 -1.01 -0.48
CA LEU A 196 -15.42 -0.61 0.67
C LEU A 196 -15.96 -1.26 1.95
N PRO A 197 -15.09 -1.55 2.93
CA PRO A 197 -15.52 -2.00 4.25
C PRO A 197 -16.46 -1.00 4.91
N ARG A 198 -17.54 -1.48 5.53
CA ARG A 198 -18.46 -0.63 6.31
C ARG A 198 -17.83 -0.13 7.61
N SER A 199 -16.73 -0.75 8.04
CA SER A 199 -15.93 -0.37 9.20
C SER A 199 -15.07 0.86 8.98
N LEU A 200 -14.92 1.32 7.73
CA LEU A 200 -13.97 2.35 7.36
C LEU A 200 -14.29 3.69 8.05
N GLU A 201 -13.30 4.24 8.75
CA GLU A 201 -13.35 5.50 9.49
C GLU A 201 -12.58 6.61 8.76
N ARG A 202 -11.47 6.25 8.10
CA ARG A 202 -10.59 7.18 7.37
C ARG A 202 -10.28 6.65 5.98
N LEU A 203 -10.59 7.44 4.96
CA LEU A 203 -10.28 7.16 3.55
C LEU A 203 -9.32 8.22 3.00
N THR A 204 -8.23 7.78 2.39
CA THR A 204 -7.28 8.65 1.71
C THR A 204 -7.13 8.19 0.26
N PHE A 205 -7.47 9.08 -0.67
CA PHE A 205 -7.21 8.88 -2.09
C PHE A 205 -5.91 9.57 -2.48
N ARG A 206 -4.97 8.81 -3.05
CA ARG A 206 -3.74 9.34 -3.64
C ARG A 206 -3.89 9.43 -5.14
N TYR A 207 -3.83 10.64 -5.67
CA TYR A 207 -3.80 10.91 -7.10
C TYR A 207 -2.34 11.04 -7.51
N LEU A 208 -1.76 9.95 -7.98
CA LEU A 208 -0.43 9.95 -8.56
C LEU A 208 -0.51 10.42 -10.00
N GLN A 209 0.17 11.53 -10.31
CA GLN A 209 0.46 11.85 -11.69
C GLN A 209 1.49 10.83 -12.19
N SER A 210 1.03 9.79 -12.89
CA SER A 210 1.97 8.90 -13.57
C SER A 210 2.53 9.65 -14.78
N ASP A 211 3.85 9.82 -14.82
CA ASP A 211 4.61 10.32 -15.99
C ASP A 211 4.36 9.49 -17.27
N HIS A 212 3.62 8.38 -17.17
CA HIS A 212 3.23 7.51 -18.28
C HIS A 212 1.73 7.57 -18.64
N TYR A 213 0.92 8.40 -17.96
CA TYR A 213 -0.34 8.83 -18.57
C TYR A 213 0.01 9.77 -19.72
N ASP A 214 -0.06 9.20 -20.92
CA ASP A 214 0.05 9.84 -22.23
C ASP A 214 -0.23 11.34 -22.14
N HIS A 215 0.82 12.17 -22.24
CA HIS A 215 0.71 13.63 -22.24
C HIS A 215 -0.32 14.13 -23.27
N ASN A 216 -0.64 13.32 -24.30
CA ASN A 216 -1.68 13.62 -25.26
C ASN A 216 -3.12 13.55 -24.68
N ARG A 217 -3.36 12.83 -23.58
CA ARG A 217 -4.67 12.77 -22.90
C ARG A 217 -4.91 13.99 -22.01
N LEU A 218 -3.89 14.42 -21.26
CA LEU A 218 -3.90 15.65 -20.47
C LEU A 218 -4.21 16.89 -21.33
N GLN A 219 -3.73 16.90 -22.58
CA GLN A 219 -4.03 17.97 -23.53
C GLN A 219 -5.44 17.89 -24.15
N ARG A 220 -6.04 16.70 -24.22
CA ARG A 220 -7.33 16.50 -24.92
C ARG A 220 -8.56 16.74 -24.04
N ASN A 221 -8.45 16.60 -22.72
CA ASN A 221 -9.55 16.91 -21.81
C ASN A 221 -9.04 17.37 -20.43
N PRO A 222 -8.61 18.63 -20.28
CA PRO A 222 -8.11 19.18 -19.01
C PRO A 222 -9.17 19.23 -17.90
N HIS A 223 -10.47 19.21 -18.25
CA HIS A 223 -11.58 19.19 -17.29
C HIS A 223 -11.91 17.78 -16.76
N LEU A 224 -11.30 16.74 -17.35
CA LEU A 224 -11.51 15.34 -17.00
C LEU A 224 -10.38 14.83 -16.07
N GLU A 225 -9.84 15.64 -15.18
CA GLU A 225 -9.00 15.13 -14.06
C GLU A 225 -9.56 15.49 -12.68
N GLU A 226 -10.67 16.23 -12.67
CA GLU A 226 -11.16 16.89 -11.48
C GLU A 226 -12.06 15.93 -10.70
N TYR A 227 -11.51 15.34 -9.64
CA TYR A 227 -12.32 14.84 -8.54
C TYR A 227 -13.36 13.77 -8.89
N PHE A 228 -13.17 12.99 -9.96
CA PHE A 228 -14.20 12.07 -10.42
C PHE A 228 -14.81 11.22 -9.34
N TYR A 229 -14.01 10.85 -8.35
CA TYR A 229 -14.41 9.99 -7.26
C TYR A 229 -15.00 10.72 -6.05
N LEU A 230 -14.91 12.06 -5.95
CA LEU A 230 -15.59 12.83 -4.89
C LEU A 230 -17.12 12.66 -4.94
N PRO A 231 -17.82 12.86 -6.10
CA PRO A 231 -19.25 12.56 -6.18
C PRO A 231 -19.60 11.12 -5.83
N TYR A 232 -18.72 10.15 -6.11
CA TYR A 232 -18.96 8.75 -5.74
C TYR A 232 -18.85 8.54 -4.23
N VAL A 233 -17.78 9.02 -3.59
CA VAL A 233 -17.63 8.91 -2.14
C VAL A 233 -18.78 9.64 -1.43
N TYR A 234 -19.16 10.83 -1.90
CA TYR A 234 -20.31 11.56 -1.39
C TYR A 234 -21.61 10.73 -1.48
N ARG A 235 -21.88 10.10 -2.64
CA ARG A 235 -23.05 9.21 -2.81
C ARG A 235 -23.01 7.98 -1.90
N LEU A 236 -21.84 7.41 -1.65
CA LEU A 236 -21.69 6.27 -0.73
C LEU A 236 -21.98 6.68 0.72
N VAL A 237 -21.50 7.85 1.14
CA VAL A 237 -21.71 8.37 2.50
C VAL A 237 -23.16 8.78 2.70
N SER A 238 -23.71 9.63 1.82
CA SER A 238 -25.12 10.07 1.86
C SER A 238 -26.11 8.89 1.73
N GLY A 239 -25.75 7.84 1.00
CA GLY A 239 -26.49 6.59 0.90
C GLY A 239 -26.30 5.62 2.08
N GLY A 240 -25.58 6.00 3.15
CA GLY A 240 -25.37 5.19 4.35
C GLY A 240 -24.50 3.94 4.14
N LYS A 241 -23.77 3.84 3.03
CA LYS A 241 -22.88 2.71 2.70
C LYS A 241 -21.57 2.75 3.47
N LEU A 242 -21.12 3.94 3.85
CA LEU A 242 -19.93 4.19 4.67
C LEU A 242 -20.33 4.85 6.01
N PRO A 243 -21.07 4.14 6.89
CA PRO A 243 -21.71 4.75 8.05
C PRO A 243 -20.74 5.22 9.14
N ARG A 244 -19.45 4.83 9.08
CA ARG A 244 -18.43 5.18 10.06
C ARG A 244 -17.39 6.14 9.52
N LEU A 245 -17.46 6.51 8.24
CA LEU A 245 -16.46 7.39 7.65
C LEU A 245 -16.56 8.75 8.33
N SER A 246 -15.48 9.17 8.96
CA SER A 246 -15.38 10.45 9.66
C SER A 246 -14.36 11.38 9.01
N ARG A 247 -13.43 10.82 8.22
CA ARG A 247 -12.43 11.60 7.49
C ARG A 247 -12.24 11.08 6.07
N PHE A 248 -12.24 12.00 5.12
CA PHE A 248 -11.89 11.75 3.73
C PHE A 248 -10.82 12.74 3.27
N THR A 249 -9.70 12.22 2.76
CA THR A 249 -8.57 13.04 2.32
C THR A 249 -8.22 12.75 0.87
N CYS A 250 -8.07 13.79 0.06
CA CYS A 250 -7.49 13.69 -1.27
C CYS A 250 -6.07 14.25 -1.23
N VAL A 251 -5.12 13.40 -1.59
CA VAL A 251 -3.71 13.74 -1.69
C VAL A 251 -3.38 13.92 -3.17
N VAL A 252 -2.94 15.12 -3.53
CA VAL A 252 -2.65 15.52 -4.92
C VAL A 252 -1.21 15.99 -5.05
N THR A 253 -0.57 15.63 -6.16
CA THR A 253 0.79 16.08 -6.50
C THR A 253 0.74 17.25 -7.49
N PRO A 254 1.59 18.29 -7.34
CA PRO A 254 1.75 19.33 -8.35
C PRO A 254 2.02 18.73 -9.74
N PRO A 255 1.55 19.36 -10.84
CA PRO A 255 1.02 20.72 -10.92
C PRO A 255 -0.50 20.82 -10.74
N LEU A 256 -1.17 19.75 -10.27
CA LEU A 256 -2.63 19.70 -10.16
C LEU A 256 -3.20 20.95 -9.46
N THR A 257 -3.86 21.81 -10.23
CA THR A 257 -4.57 22.99 -9.73
C THR A 257 -5.96 22.59 -9.30
N VAL A 258 -6.16 22.60 -8.00
CA VAL A 258 -7.44 22.38 -7.35
C VAL A 258 -8.30 23.64 -7.55
N ASP A 259 -9.44 23.54 -8.24
CA ASP A 259 -10.43 24.63 -8.25
C ASP A 259 -10.94 24.87 -6.82
N GLY A 260 -10.75 26.10 -6.34
CA GLY A 260 -11.13 26.52 -5.01
C GLY A 260 -12.65 26.46 -4.77
N ASP A 261 -13.46 26.71 -5.79
CA ASP A 261 -14.91 26.75 -5.64
C ASP A 261 -15.50 25.33 -5.57
N VAL A 262 -15.02 24.41 -6.41
CA VAL A 262 -15.37 22.98 -6.32
C VAL A 262 -14.98 22.39 -4.96
N THR A 263 -13.79 22.73 -4.47
CA THR A 263 -13.30 22.28 -3.17
C THR A 263 -14.17 22.76 -2.02
N ARG A 264 -14.57 24.03 -2.04
CA ARG A 264 -15.47 24.60 -1.03
C ARG A 264 -16.82 23.90 -1.03
N ASN A 265 -17.39 23.66 -2.20
CA ASN A 265 -18.68 22.99 -2.35
C ASN A 265 -18.63 21.56 -1.77
N PHE A 266 -17.60 20.78 -2.08
CA PHE A 266 -17.45 19.43 -1.50
C PHE A 266 -17.13 19.45 -0.01
N THR A 267 -16.32 20.42 0.45
CA THR A 267 -16.02 20.56 1.89
C THR A 267 -17.29 20.77 2.68
N GLN A 268 -18.17 21.68 2.24
CA GLN A 268 -19.46 21.91 2.87
C GLN A 268 -20.36 20.67 2.78
N ALA A 269 -20.46 20.04 1.60
CA ALA A 269 -21.32 18.88 1.41
C ALA A 269 -20.92 17.68 2.29
N PHE A 270 -19.62 17.44 2.51
CA PHE A 270 -19.15 16.41 3.43
C PHE A 270 -19.33 16.80 4.91
N ASP A 271 -19.16 18.07 5.25
CA ASP A 271 -19.38 18.58 6.61
C ASP A 271 -20.84 18.40 7.05
N GLU A 272 -21.80 18.64 6.16
CA GLU A 272 -23.23 18.37 6.37
C GLU A 272 -23.53 16.89 6.66
N LEU A 273 -22.66 15.98 6.21
CA LEU A 273 -22.72 14.53 6.49
C LEU A 273 -21.88 14.11 7.70
N GLY A 274 -21.26 15.05 8.42
CA GLY A 274 -20.37 14.78 9.56
C GLY A 274 -19.01 14.19 9.17
N VAL A 275 -18.58 14.37 7.91
CA VAL A 275 -17.30 13.86 7.39
C VAL A 275 -16.32 15.02 7.18
N GLN A 276 -15.16 14.94 7.83
CA GLN A 276 -14.08 15.89 7.61
C GLN A 276 -13.43 15.63 6.24
N PHE A 277 -13.72 16.51 5.27
CA PHE A 277 -13.06 16.48 3.96
C PHE A 277 -11.82 17.38 3.93
N MET A 278 -10.71 16.86 3.40
CA MET A 278 -9.44 17.59 3.29
C MET A 278 -8.77 17.34 1.94
N ILE A 279 -8.13 18.36 1.39
CA ILE A 279 -7.21 18.21 0.25
C ILE A 279 -5.80 18.55 0.73
N SER A 280 -4.87 17.62 0.54
CA SER A 280 -3.46 17.79 0.86
C SER A 280 -2.65 17.82 -0.42
N LYS A 281 -1.79 18.83 -0.57
CA LYS A 281 -0.81 18.92 -1.64
C LYS A 281 0.52 18.39 -1.11
N ILE A 282 1.12 17.45 -1.83
CA ILE A 282 2.45 16.93 -1.48
C ILE A 282 3.39 17.07 -2.67
N ASP A 283 4.58 17.62 -2.41
CA ASP A 283 5.58 17.90 -3.44
C ASP A 283 6.16 16.61 -4.04
N ASN A 284 6.12 15.51 -3.29
CA ASN A 284 6.48 14.19 -3.78
C ASN A 284 5.52 13.15 -3.19
N PRO A 285 4.85 12.36 -4.04
CA PRO A 285 3.90 11.34 -3.56
C PRO A 285 4.54 10.25 -2.69
N ILE A 286 5.87 10.07 -2.85
CA ILE A 286 6.65 8.99 -2.26
C ILE A 286 7.41 9.49 -1.01
N THR A 287 7.49 10.80 -0.74
CA THR A 287 8.06 11.30 0.52
C THR A 287 7.13 10.98 1.68
N MET A 288 7.32 9.79 2.25
CA MET A 288 6.90 9.51 3.62
C MET A 288 7.62 10.49 4.55
N PRO A 289 6.90 11.21 5.43
CA PRO A 289 7.52 12.05 6.47
C PRO A 289 8.47 11.26 7.39
N GLU A 290 8.28 9.94 7.49
CA GLU A 290 9.04 9.05 8.40
C GLU A 290 10.18 8.29 7.69
N ILE A 291 10.33 8.38 6.36
CA ILE A 291 11.44 7.75 5.61
C ILE A 291 12.60 8.71 5.39
N GLU A 292 12.50 10.00 5.74
CA GLU A 292 13.70 10.85 5.72
C GLU A 292 14.83 10.27 6.58
N GLU A 293 14.51 9.59 7.70
CA GLU A 293 15.50 8.85 8.49
C GLU A 293 16.13 7.70 7.69
N CYS A 294 15.35 6.90 6.96
CA CYS A 294 15.88 5.84 6.09
C CYS A 294 16.64 6.38 4.86
N LYS A 295 16.22 7.51 4.27
CA LYS A 295 16.92 8.18 3.16
C LYS A 295 18.24 8.79 3.62
N GLN A 296 18.28 9.40 4.82
CA GLN A 296 19.53 9.88 5.44
C GLN A 296 20.49 8.72 5.67
N LEU A 297 19.99 7.56 6.08
CA LEU A 297 20.81 6.35 6.28
C LEU A 297 21.32 5.74 4.96
N CYS A 298 20.54 5.79 3.87
CA CYS A 298 21.00 5.38 2.52
C CYS A 298 21.95 6.38 1.86
N GLN A 299 21.89 7.67 2.21
CA GLN A 299 22.84 8.67 1.72
C GLN A 299 24.22 8.51 2.37
N LEU A 300 24.26 8.06 3.63
CA LEU A 300 25.49 7.76 4.36
C LEU A 300 26.22 6.50 3.85
N SER A 301 25.52 5.54 3.23
CA SER A 301 26.16 4.33 2.65
C SER A 301 26.79 4.57 1.29
N ASN A 302 26.43 5.65 0.58
CA ASN A 302 27.03 6.03 -0.71
C ASN A 302 28.25 6.95 -0.56
N SER A 303 28.63 7.29 0.68
CA SER A 303 29.79 8.12 1.02
C SER A 303 31.00 7.33 1.56
N TRP A 304 31.01 6.01 1.41
CA TRP A 304 32.16 5.12 1.73
C TRP A 304 32.65 4.41 0.47
#